data_AF-A0A519W4J0-F1
#
_entry.id   AF-A0A519W4J0-F1
#
_cell.length_a   1.000
_cell.length_b   1.000
_cell.length_c   1.000
_cell.angle_alpha   90.00
_cell.angle_beta   90.00
_cell.angle_gamma   90.00
#
_symmetry.space_group_name_H-M   'P 1'
#
loop_
_entity.id
_entity.type
_entity.pdbx_description
1 polymer ?
#
loop_
_entity_poly.entity_id
_entity_poly.type
_entity_poly.pdbx_seq_one_letter_code
_entity_poly.pdbx_strand_id
1 'polypeptide(L)'
;MAFTVLDPDIQKFITENTGKPVTALALQKNPFPGADWTEIIGQIAAREKAKDKLPTWFAAENIVYPSKISVEQTSSEVAAQYKAGLVSGESLIDLT
;
A
#
# COMPACT_ATOMS: atom_id res chain seq x y z
N MET A 1 -6.38 16.43 7.10
CA MET A 1 -5.41 15.41 7.55
C MET A 1 -4.13 15.63 6.76
N ALA A 2 -2.98 15.75 7.41
CA ALA A 2 -1.71 15.79 6.73
C ALA A 2 -1.20 14.34 6.63
N PHE A 3 -0.96 13.85 5.41
CA PHE A 3 -0.38 12.52 5.20
C PHE A 3 1.13 12.63 5.32
N THR A 4 1.65 12.60 6.55
CA THR A 4 3.09 12.63 6.82
C THR A 4 3.83 11.50 6.11
N VAL A 5 3.14 10.39 5.87
CA VAL A 5 3.68 9.24 5.15
C VAL A 5 4.01 9.52 3.68
N LEU A 6 3.46 10.58 3.09
CA LEU A 6 3.77 11.04 1.74
C LEU A 6 5.00 11.96 1.68
N ASP A 7 5.65 12.23 2.82
CA ASP A 7 6.94 12.92 2.83
C ASP A 7 7.96 12.13 1.96
N PRO A 8 8.72 12.81 1.08
CA PRO A 8 9.64 12.14 0.17
C PRO A 8 10.68 11.24 0.86
N ASP A 9 11.18 11.62 2.03
CA ASP A 9 12.17 10.82 2.77
C ASP A 9 11.52 9.56 3.35
N ILE A 10 10.26 9.66 3.79
CA ILE A 10 9.48 8.51 4.26
C ILE A 10 9.12 7.59 3.09
N GLN A 11 8.68 8.12 1.94
CA GLN A 11 8.39 7.32 0.74
C GLN A 11 9.62 6.56 0.25
N LYS A 12 10.78 7.24 0.22
CA LYS A 12 12.06 6.61 -0.10
C LYS A 12 12.38 5.48 0.88
N PHE A 13 12.23 5.73 2.18
CA PHE A 13 12.44 4.70 3.21
C PHE A 13 11.50 3.50 3.02
N ILE A 14 10.22 3.72 2.71
CA ILE A 14 9.25 2.64 2.45
C ILE A 14 9.71 1.80 1.26
N THR A 15 10.07 2.42 0.14
CA THR A 15 10.51 1.71 -1.07
C THR A 15 11.80 0.93 -0.84
N GLU A 16 12.81 1.53 -0.18
CA GLU A 16 14.12 0.89 0.11
C GLU A 16 14.04 -0.25 1.13
N ASN A 17 13.00 -0.27 1.96
CA ASN A 17 12.79 -1.31 2.97
C ASN A 17 11.72 -2.34 2.59
N THR A 18 11.06 -2.15 1.44
CA THR A 18 10.18 -3.18 0.87
C THR A 18 10.99 -4.45 0.58
N GLY A 19 10.46 -5.62 0.93
CA GLY A 19 11.16 -6.92 0.87
C GLY A 19 11.96 -7.27 2.13
N LYS A 20 12.14 -6.35 3.07
CA LYS A 20 12.81 -6.65 4.36
C LYS A 20 11.81 -7.18 5.39
N PRO A 21 12.25 -7.99 6.37
CA PRO A 21 11.39 -8.45 7.46
C PRO A 21 10.88 -7.28 8.30
N VAL A 22 9.57 -7.01 8.23
CA VAL A 22 8.92 -5.91 8.97
C VAL A 22 9.08 -6.05 10.48
N THR A 23 9.23 -7.27 10.99
CA THR A 23 9.50 -7.53 12.42
C THR A 23 10.85 -6.97 12.86
N ALA A 24 11.88 -6.99 12.00
CA ALA A 24 13.17 -6.39 12.30
C ALA A 24 13.08 -4.87 12.34
N LEU A 25 12.30 -4.26 11.44
CA LEU A 25 12.06 -2.81 11.41
C LEU A 25 11.25 -2.34 12.62
N ALA A 26 10.26 -3.12 13.06
CA ALA A 26 9.45 -2.80 14.24
C ALA A 26 10.24 -2.68 15.55
N LEU A 27 11.41 -3.34 15.63
CA LEU A 27 12.30 -3.27 16.79
C LEU A 27 13.28 -2.07 16.72
N GLN A 28 13.35 -1.36 15.60
CA GLN A 28 14.22 -0.19 15.44
C GLN A 28 13.55 1.08 15.99
N LYS A 29 14.37 2.05 16.36
CA LYS A 29 13.90 3.39 16.75
C LYS A 29 13.35 4.13 15.52
N ASN A 30 12.22 4.82 15.69
CA ASN A 30 11.64 5.67 14.66
C ASN A 30 12.64 6.76 14.21
N PRO A 31 13.07 6.79 12.94
CA PRO A 31 13.94 7.84 12.41
C PRO A 31 13.17 9.10 11.98
N PHE A 32 11.83 9.09 12.01
CA PHE A 32 10.95 10.18 11.58
C PHE A 32 10.09 10.71 12.74
N PRO A 33 10.56 11.71 13.51
CA PRO A 33 9.89 12.18 14.74
C PRO A 33 8.48 12.75 14.53
N GLY A 34 8.13 13.15 13.31
CA GLY A 34 6.83 13.71 12.94
C GLY A 34 5.85 12.71 12.34
N ALA A 35 6.22 11.44 12.20
CA ALA A 35 5.39 10.41 11.59
C ALA A 35 5.23 9.20 12.51
N ASP A 36 4.08 8.53 12.42
CA ASP A 36 3.83 7.31 13.18
C ASP A 36 4.67 6.16 12.61
N TRP A 37 5.55 5.60 13.44
CA TRP A 37 6.41 4.49 13.07
C TRP A 37 5.62 3.25 12.66
N THR A 38 4.50 3.00 13.33
CA THR A 38 3.63 1.85 13.06
C THR A 38 2.97 2.00 11.69
N GLU A 39 2.59 3.23 11.32
CA GLU A 39 2.03 3.55 10.00
C GLU A 39 3.07 3.28 8.90
N ILE A 40 4.31 3.74 9.07
CA ILE A 40 5.39 3.52 8.09
C ILE A 40 5.67 2.02 7.90
N ILE A 41 5.76 1.25 9.00
CA ILE A 41 5.94 -0.20 8.92
C ILE A 41 4.73 -0.87 8.25
N GLY A 42 3.52 -0.38 8.53
CA GLY A 42 2.29 -0.81 7.88
C GLY A 42 2.32 -0.60 6.37
N GLN A 43 2.79 0.57 5.92
CA GLN A 43 2.98 0.86 4.49
C GLN A 43 3.98 -0.10 3.84
N ILE A 44 5.12 -0.39 4.48
CA ILE A 44 6.11 -1.35 3.97
C ILE A 44 5.48 -2.74 3.82
N ALA A 45 4.74 -3.19 4.84
CA ALA A 45 4.07 -4.49 4.83
C ALA A 45 3.00 -4.59 3.74
N ALA A 46 2.20 -3.53 3.56
CA ALA A 46 1.15 -3.47 2.55
C ALA A 46 1.73 -3.39 1.13
N ARG A 47 2.77 -2.58 0.93
CA ARG A 47 3.50 -2.48 -0.34
C ARG A 47 4.09 -3.82 -0.76
N GLU A 48 4.73 -4.55 0.16
CA GLU A 48 5.24 -5.89 -0.12
C GLU A 48 4.14 -6.83 -0.62
N LYS A 49 2.95 -6.77 -0.01
CA LYS A 49 1.81 -7.59 -0.43
C LYS A 49 1.21 -7.17 -1.77
N ALA A 50 1.33 -5.89 -2.11
CA ALA A 50 0.87 -5.37 -3.40
C ALA A 50 1.75 -5.83 -4.57
N LYS A 51 3.03 -6.17 -4.34
CA LYS A 51 4.01 -6.52 -5.37
C LYS A 51 3.48 -7.41 -6.50
N ASP A 52 2.92 -8.56 -6.14
CA ASP A 52 2.45 -9.54 -7.12
C ASP A 52 0.95 -9.38 -7.43
N LYS A 53 0.17 -8.84 -6.50
CA LYS A 53 -1.29 -8.80 -6.58
C LYS A 53 -1.85 -7.55 -7.25
N LEU A 54 -1.16 -6.42 -7.04
CA LEU A 54 -1.51 -5.07 -7.48
C LEU A 54 -0.25 -4.40 -8.08
N PRO A 55 0.33 -4.94 -9.17
CA PRO A 55 1.58 -4.45 -9.74
C PRO A 55 1.54 -2.97 -10.13
N THR A 56 0.39 -2.46 -10.60
CA THR A 56 0.23 -1.02 -10.88
C THR A 56 0.39 -0.17 -9.62
N TRP A 57 -0.16 -0.62 -8.49
CA TRP A 57 0.01 0.09 -7.22
C TRP A 57 1.42 -0.05 -6.68
N PHE A 58 2.06 -1.20 -6.85
CA PHE A 58 3.44 -1.42 -6.41
C PHE A 58 4.45 -0.51 -7.13
N ALA A 59 4.22 -0.29 -8.42
CA ALA A 59 5.02 0.59 -9.28
C ALA A 59 4.70 2.08 -9.09
N ALA A 60 3.53 2.42 -8.54
CA ALA A 60 3.14 3.79 -8.28
C ALA A 60 3.99 4.41 -7.17
N GLU A 61 4.44 5.64 -7.42
CA GLU A 61 5.14 6.45 -6.43
C GLU A 61 4.15 7.37 -5.71
N ASN A 62 4.47 7.75 -4.47
CA ASN A 62 3.74 8.77 -3.71
C ASN A 62 2.26 8.42 -3.48
N ILE A 63 1.98 7.16 -3.12
CA ILE A 63 0.65 6.69 -2.75
C ILE A 63 0.63 6.20 -1.30
N VAL A 64 -0.57 6.17 -0.72
CA VAL A 64 -0.83 5.56 0.57
C VAL A 64 -1.49 4.21 0.33
N TYR A 65 -0.82 3.13 0.73
CA TYR A 65 -1.43 1.80 0.74
C TYR A 65 -2.47 1.71 1.86
N PRO A 66 -3.58 0.97 1.63
CA PRO A 66 -4.48 0.62 2.71
C PRO A 66 -3.80 -0.38 3.65
N SER A 67 -4.52 -0.81 4.69
CA SER A 67 -3.98 -1.81 5.62
C SER A 67 -3.51 -3.08 4.88
N LYS A 68 -2.51 -3.75 5.45
CA LYS A 68 -2.01 -5.03 4.92
C LYS A 68 -3.13 -6.04 4.67
N ILE A 69 -4.08 -6.17 5.60
CA ILE A 69 -5.19 -7.13 5.48
C ILE A 69 -6.12 -6.76 4.31
N SER A 70 -6.36 -5.47 4.07
CA SER A 70 -7.14 -5.01 2.91
C SER A 70 -6.44 -5.36 1.59
N VAL A 71 -5.11 -5.20 1.50
CA VAL A 71 -4.34 -5.63 0.32
C VAL A 71 -4.39 -7.16 0.15
N GLU A 72 -4.36 -7.92 1.25
CA GLU A 72 -4.47 -9.39 1.22
C GLU A 72 -5.86 -9.87 0.81
N GLN A 73 -6.92 -9.14 1.12
CA GLN A 73 -8.32 -9.54 0.86
C GLN A 73 -8.90 -9.00 -0.45
N THR A 74 -8.38 -7.91 -0.99
CA THR A 74 -8.88 -7.32 -2.24
C THR A 74 -8.80 -8.27 -3.44
N SER A 75 -9.47 -7.96 -4.55
CA SER A 75 -9.24 -8.68 -5.81
C SER A 75 -7.82 -8.44 -6.35
N SER A 76 -7.29 -9.36 -7.14
CA SER A 76 -6.08 -9.06 -7.94
C SER A 76 -6.40 -8.06 -9.05
N GLU A 77 -5.36 -7.37 -9.54
CA GLU A 77 -5.50 -6.44 -10.65
C GLU A 77 -6.05 -7.12 -11.92
N VAL A 78 -5.60 -8.33 -12.23
CA VAL A 78 -6.12 -9.14 -13.35
C VAL A 78 -7.61 -9.41 -13.19
N ALA A 79 -8.05 -9.79 -11.99
CA ALA A 79 -9.47 -10.04 -11.73
C ALA A 79 -10.30 -8.75 -11.74
N ALA A 80 -9.72 -7.61 -11.36
CA ALA A 80 -10.38 -6.30 -11.45
C ALA A 80 -10.58 -5.90 -12.91
N GLN A 81 -9.56 -6.05 -13.77
CA GLN A 81 -9.66 -5.79 -15.21
C GLN A 81 -10.71 -6.67 -15.88
N TYR A 82 -10.75 -7.97 -15.54
CA TYR A 82 -11.79 -8.87 -16.04
C TYR A 82 -13.19 -8.42 -15.63
N LYS A 83 -13.40 -8.10 -14.34
CA LYS A 83 -14.70 -7.61 -13.84
C LYS A 83 -15.14 -6.32 -14.52
N ALA A 84 -14.21 -5.40 -14.78
CA ALA A 84 -14.49 -4.17 -15.52
C ALA A 84 -15.02 -4.45 -16.94
N GLY A 85 -14.56 -5.53 -17.57
CA GLY A 85 -15.07 -5.97 -18.88
C GLY A 85 -16.46 -6.63 -18.85
N LEU A 86 -17.02 -6.96 -17.69
CA LEU A 86 -18.34 -7.58 -17.56
C LEU A 86 -19.49 -6.57 -17.45
N VAL A 87 -19.18 -5.30 -17.20
CA VAL A 87 -20.18 -4.26 -16.94
C VAL A 87 -20.03 -3.10 -17.93
N SER A 88 -21.14 -2.40 -18.21
CA SER A 88 -21.16 -1.21 -19.04
C SER A 88 -22.30 -0.28 -18.60
N GLY A 89 -22.18 1.01 -18.91
CA GLY A 89 -23.14 2.04 -18.51
C GLY A 89 -22.47 3.21 -17.79
N GLU A 90 -23.28 4.18 -17.37
CA GLU A 90 -22.81 5.42 -16.74
C GLU A 90 -22.89 5.40 -15.21
N SER A 91 -23.60 4.42 -14.65
CA SER A 91 -23.80 4.26 -13.21
C SER A 91 -23.55 2.82 -12.77
N LEU A 92 -22.74 2.65 -11.73
CA LEU A 92 -22.47 1.39 -11.05
C LEU A 92 -22.62 1.60 -9.54
N ILE A 93 -23.16 0.61 -8.84
CA ILE A 93 -23.16 0.57 -7.38
C ILE A 93 -22.25 -0.58 -6.93
N ASP A 94 -21.30 -0.26 -6.05
CA ASP A 94 -20.53 -1.27 -5.32
C ASP A 94 -21.10 -1.35 -3.90
N LEU A 95 -21.58 -2.53 -3.51
CA LEU A 95 -22.25 -2.74 -2.23
C LEU A 95 -21.27 -3.18 -1.12
N THR A 96 -20.01 -3.44 -1.45
CA THR A 96 -19.01 -4.01 -0.53
C THR A 96 -17.61 -3.52 -0.81
#